data_AF-A0A929CET0-F1
#
_entry.id   AF-A0A929CET0-F1
#
_cell.length_a   1.000
_cell.length_b   1.000
_cell.length_c   1.000
_cell.angle_alpha   90.00
_cell.angle_beta   90.00
_cell.angle_gamma   90.00
#
_symmetry.space_group_name_H-M   'P 1'
#
loop_
_entity.id
_entity.type
_entity.pdbx_description
1 polymer ?
#
loop_
_entity_poly.entity_id
_entity_poly.type
_entity_poly.pdbx_seq_one_letter_code
_entity_poly.pdbx_strand_id
1 'polypeptide(L)'
;MIERFNIILVNWLTGLGLSQEYAVILREFFWVIIIVILAILSFYIARYFIIKTVHIIVARSKTKWDDILAEKRVFIRLAYLAPAIVINFLTSHALSDFDFLNRIIQIITAIYMVIILLQVVTAILNALNEIYQSYEVSRGKPIKGYIQVAKIIAYTIAFVVIITVLLGDRNLGWLAGFGAFSAVLMLIFKDPILGFVGGIQLSANNMVRIGDWIEMP
;
A
#
# COMPACT_ATOMS: atom_id res chain seq x y z
N MET A 1 -1.21 1.31 31.78
CA MET A 1 -2.53 0.70 32.11
C MET A 1 -2.57 -0.77 31.69
N ILE A 2 -2.20 -1.09 30.43
CA ILE A 2 -2.12 -2.47 29.91
C ILE A 2 -1.16 -3.35 30.72
N GLU A 3 0.05 -2.87 31.02
CA GLU A 3 1.02 -3.63 31.85
C GLU A 3 0.48 -3.98 33.25
N ARG A 4 -0.24 -3.05 33.90
CA ARG A 4 -0.86 -3.31 35.21
C ARG A 4 -1.94 -4.38 35.10
N PHE A 5 -2.73 -4.35 34.03
CA PHE A 5 -3.73 -5.38 33.78
C PHE A 5 -3.08 -6.75 33.52
N ASN A 6 -1.96 -6.80 32.78
CA ASN A 6 -1.20 -8.02 32.54
C ASN A 6 -0.74 -8.67 33.84
N ILE A 7 -0.20 -7.87 34.78
CA ILE A 7 0.25 -8.34 36.09
C ILE A 7 -0.92 -8.86 36.92
N ILE A 8 -2.05 -8.13 36.95
CA ILE A 8 -3.25 -8.54 37.70
C ILE A 8 -3.82 -9.85 37.14
N LEU A 9 -3.89 -9.99 35.82
CA LEU A 9 -4.47 -11.16 35.17
C LEU A 9 -3.60 -12.41 35.38
N VAL A 10 -2.28 -12.27 35.29
CA VAL A 10 -1.34 -13.38 35.59
C VAL A 10 -1.44 -13.78 37.06
N ASN A 11 -1.45 -12.81 37.98
CA ASN A 11 -1.57 -13.09 39.42
C ASN A 11 -2.89 -13.76 39.80
N TRP A 12 -3.99 -13.40 39.12
CA TRP A 12 -5.28 -14.06 39.31
C TRP A 12 -5.26 -15.50 38.80
N LEU A 13 -4.67 -15.73 37.62
CA LEU A 13 -4.53 -17.07 37.03
C LEU A 13 -3.61 -17.97 37.86
N THR A 14 -2.49 -17.46 38.38
CA THR A 14 -1.61 -18.22 39.27
C THR A 14 -2.26 -18.47 40.63
N GLY A 15 -3.10 -17.54 41.11
CA GLY A 15 -3.93 -17.72 42.30
C GLY A 15 -4.96 -18.85 42.20
N LEU A 16 -5.33 -19.27 40.98
CA LEU A 16 -6.18 -20.44 40.71
C LEU A 16 -5.39 -21.77 40.68
N GLY A 17 -4.09 -21.74 40.96
CA GLY A 17 -3.22 -22.92 41.00
C GLY A 17 -2.56 -23.28 39.65
N LEU A 18 -2.66 -22.41 38.64
CA LEU A 18 -1.97 -22.60 37.36
C LEU A 18 -0.47 -22.26 37.50
N SER A 19 0.38 -23.02 36.79
CA SER A 19 1.80 -22.64 36.68
C SER A 19 1.94 -21.30 35.95
N GLN A 20 3.03 -20.60 36.23
CA GLN A 20 3.30 -19.29 35.63
C GLN A 20 3.36 -19.33 34.11
N GLU A 21 3.84 -20.43 33.52
CA GLU A 21 3.88 -20.63 32.06
C GLU A 21 2.46 -20.68 31.45
N TYR A 22 1.55 -21.47 32.03
CA TYR A 22 0.17 -21.56 31.53
C TYR A 22 -0.60 -20.24 31.72
N ALA A 23 -0.35 -19.52 32.81
CA ALA A 23 -0.96 -18.22 33.06
C ALA A 23 -0.57 -17.17 32.00
N VAL A 24 0.69 -17.16 31.57
CA VAL A 24 1.18 -16.27 30.51
C VAL A 24 0.53 -16.63 29.16
N ILE A 25 0.49 -17.91 28.79
CA ILE A 25 -0.13 -18.36 27.52
C ILE A 25 -1.62 -17.99 27.46
N LEU A 26 -2.37 -18.20 28.55
CA LEU A 26 -3.79 -17.85 28.62
C LEU A 26 -4.03 -16.34 28.55
N ARG A 27 -3.16 -15.52 29.15
CA ARG A 27 -3.20 -14.06 29.02
C ARG A 27 -3.05 -13.62 27.57
N GLU A 28 -2.10 -14.19 26.84
CA GLU A 28 -1.89 -13.87 25.42
C GLU A 28 -3.11 -14.22 24.57
N PHE A 29 -3.67 -15.41 24.78
CA PHE A 29 -4.87 -15.85 24.06
C PHE A 29 -6.05 -14.91 24.32
N PHE A 30 -6.22 -14.47 25.57
CA PHE A 30 -7.23 -13.49 25.95
C PHE A 30 -7.04 -12.15 25.22
N TRP A 31 -5.80 -11.64 25.12
CA TRP A 31 -5.50 -10.43 24.37
C TRP A 31 -5.75 -10.56 22.88
N VAL A 32 -5.37 -11.69 22.27
CA VAL A 32 -5.65 -11.95 20.85
C VAL A 32 -7.16 -11.88 20.57
N ILE A 33 -7.98 -12.47 21.43
CA ILE A 33 -9.45 -12.39 21.31
C ILE A 33 -9.93 -10.93 21.39
N ILE A 34 -9.44 -10.16 22.36
CA ILE A 34 -9.79 -8.74 22.50
C ILE A 34 -9.39 -7.94 21.26
N ILE A 35 -8.19 -8.15 20.75
CA ILE A 35 -7.68 -7.47 19.55
C ILE A 35 -8.58 -7.77 18.34
N VAL A 36 -8.93 -9.04 18.14
CA VAL A 36 -9.82 -9.46 17.04
C VAL A 36 -11.19 -8.80 17.17
N ILE A 37 -11.78 -8.80 18.37
CA ILE A 37 -13.09 -8.16 18.62
C ILE A 37 -13.01 -6.66 18.34
N LEU A 38 -11.99 -5.96 18.87
CA LEU A 38 -11.81 -4.53 18.66
C LEU A 38 -11.53 -4.18 17.21
N ALA A 39 -10.78 -5.01 16.48
CA ALA A 39 -10.53 -4.82 15.05
C ALA A 39 -11.82 -4.96 14.24
N ILE A 40 -12.65 -5.97 14.54
CA ILE A 40 -13.95 -6.15 13.89
C ILE A 40 -14.87 -4.97 14.19
N LEU A 41 -14.96 -4.55 15.46
CA LEU A 41 -15.75 -3.40 15.86
C LEU A 41 -15.26 -2.12 15.17
N SER A 42 -13.95 -1.89 15.11
CA SER A 42 -13.39 -0.69 14.49
C SER A 42 -13.69 -0.65 12.99
N PHE A 43 -13.68 -1.79 12.29
CA PHE A 43 -14.13 -1.86 10.90
C PHE A 43 -15.60 -1.46 10.74
N TYR A 44 -16.50 -2.03 11.54
CA TYR A 44 -17.94 -1.70 11.45
C TYR A 44 -18.21 -0.23 11.80
N ILE A 45 -17.55 0.29 12.83
CA ILE A 45 -17.64 1.69 13.24
C ILE A 45 -17.13 2.59 12.11
N ALA A 46 -15.92 2.35 11.60
CA ALA A 46 -15.33 3.15 10.53
C ALA A 46 -16.21 3.12 9.27
N ARG A 47 -16.68 1.94 8.88
CA ARG A 47 -17.60 1.77 7.75
C ARG A 47 -18.90 2.56 7.94
N TYR A 48 -19.51 2.48 9.13
CA TYR A 48 -20.74 3.21 9.43
C TYR A 48 -20.55 4.72 9.33
N PHE A 49 -19.50 5.26 9.98
CA PHE A 49 -19.20 6.69 9.94
C PHE A 49 -18.86 7.16 8.52
N ILE A 50 -18.06 6.39 7.78
CA ILE A 50 -17.69 6.72 6.41
C ILE A 50 -18.91 6.76 5.49
N ILE A 51 -19.75 5.72 5.49
CA ILE A 51 -20.95 5.69 4.62
C ILE A 51 -21.89 6.85 4.97
N LYS A 52 -22.12 7.10 6.25
CA LYS A 52 -22.99 8.20 6.70
C LYS A 52 -22.45 9.57 6.27
N THR A 53 -21.15 9.78 6.43
CA THR A 53 -20.49 11.04 6.06
C THR A 53 -20.51 11.25 4.56
N VAL A 54 -20.18 10.23 3.77
CA VAL A 54 -20.23 10.28 2.31
C VAL A 54 -21.64 10.58 1.82
N HIS A 55 -22.67 9.92 2.36
CA HIS A 55 -24.04 10.16 1.95
C HIS A 55 -24.51 11.59 2.25
N ILE A 56 -24.13 12.15 3.41
CA ILE A 56 -24.43 13.54 3.77
C ILE A 56 -23.73 14.53 2.84
N ILE A 57 -22.45 14.31 2.53
CA ILE A 57 -21.66 15.19 1.64
C ILE A 57 -22.24 15.15 0.23
N VAL A 58 -22.47 13.95 -0.32
CA VAL A 58 -23.05 13.76 -1.65
C VAL A 58 -24.43 14.40 -1.74
N ALA A 59 -25.32 14.16 -0.78
CA ALA A 59 -26.68 14.72 -0.80
C ALA A 59 -26.72 16.25 -0.65
N ARG A 60 -25.68 16.86 -0.07
CA ARG A 60 -25.57 18.32 0.09
C ARG A 60 -24.81 18.99 -1.05
N SER A 61 -24.15 18.22 -1.89
CA SER A 61 -23.30 18.73 -2.96
C SER A 61 -24.08 18.82 -4.27
N LYS A 62 -23.86 19.91 -5.02
CA LYS A 62 -24.39 20.07 -6.39
C LYS A 62 -23.42 19.54 -7.46
N THR A 63 -22.22 19.12 -7.07
CA THR A 63 -21.15 18.74 -7.99
C THR A 63 -21.05 17.23 -8.16
N LYS A 64 -21.01 16.76 -9.43
CA LYS A 64 -20.88 15.33 -9.81
C LYS A 64 -19.59 14.65 -9.32
N TRP A 65 -18.64 15.39 -8.75
CA TRP A 65 -17.35 14.88 -8.31
C TRP A 65 -17.50 13.96 -7.09
N ASP A 66 -18.39 14.30 -6.17
CA ASP A 66 -18.60 13.56 -4.92
C ASP A 66 -19.27 12.21 -5.19
N ASP A 67 -20.19 12.17 -6.15
CA ASP A 67 -20.82 10.93 -6.65
C ASP A 67 -19.77 9.96 -7.20
N ILE A 68 -18.86 10.45 -8.04
CA ILE A 68 -17.82 9.63 -8.67
C ILE A 68 -16.82 9.11 -7.62
N LEU A 69 -16.45 9.92 -6.64
CA LEU A 69 -15.57 9.49 -5.53
C LEU A 69 -16.24 8.43 -4.65
N ALA A 70 -17.54 8.56 -4.39
CA ALA A 70 -18.33 7.57 -3.68
C ALA A 70 -18.45 6.26 -4.49
N GLU A 71 -18.73 6.34 -5.79
CA GLU A 71 -18.83 5.20 -6.70
C GLU A 71 -17.52 4.43 -6.82
N LYS A 72 -16.39 5.14 -6.91
CA LYS A 72 -15.05 4.52 -6.89
C LYS A 72 -14.66 3.93 -5.54
N ARG A 73 -15.56 4.01 -4.54
CA ARG A 73 -15.37 3.39 -3.23
C ARG A 73 -14.08 3.87 -2.56
N VAL A 74 -13.69 5.12 -2.79
CA VAL A 74 -12.46 5.71 -2.23
C VAL A 74 -12.54 5.70 -0.71
N PHE A 75 -13.66 6.19 -0.17
CA PHE A 75 -13.84 6.33 1.27
C PHE A 75 -14.04 4.99 1.97
N ILE A 76 -14.80 4.06 1.41
CA ILE A 76 -14.97 2.73 2.02
C ILE A 76 -13.64 1.97 2.11
N ARG A 77 -12.69 2.22 1.19
CA ARG A 77 -11.34 1.63 1.28
C ARG A 77 -10.57 2.13 2.50
N LEU A 78 -10.77 3.39 2.93
CA LEU A 78 -10.18 3.92 4.17
C LEU A 78 -10.72 3.21 5.41
N ALA A 79 -11.94 2.66 5.37
CA ALA A 79 -12.50 1.91 6.50
C ALA A 79 -11.67 0.67 6.86
N TYR A 80 -10.98 0.07 5.89
CA TYR A 80 -10.09 -1.07 6.12
C TYR A 80 -8.80 -0.70 6.84
N LEU A 81 -8.43 0.59 6.94
CA LEU A 81 -7.29 1.02 7.74
C LEU A 81 -7.58 0.95 9.25
N ALA A 82 -8.84 1.16 9.66
CA ALA A 82 -9.23 1.15 11.07
C ALA A 82 -8.87 -0.15 11.81
N PRO A 83 -9.23 -1.36 11.31
CA PRO A 83 -8.80 -2.61 11.95
C PRO A 83 -7.28 -2.77 11.98
N ALA A 84 -6.59 -2.36 10.92
CA ALA A 84 -5.14 -2.47 10.83
C ALA A 84 -4.42 -1.59 11.88
N ILE A 85 -4.89 -0.36 12.09
CA ILE A 85 -4.36 0.56 13.11
C ILE A 85 -4.59 -0.03 14.51
N VAL A 86 -5.77 -0.58 14.77
CA VAL A 86 -6.10 -1.23 16.04
C VAL A 86 -5.18 -2.42 16.31
N ILE A 87 -4.99 -3.31 15.34
CA ILE A 87 -4.10 -4.46 15.47
C ILE A 87 -2.66 -3.98 15.72
N ASN A 88 -2.14 -3.06 14.91
CA ASN A 88 -0.78 -2.56 15.02
C ASN A 88 -0.51 -1.97 16.41
N PHE A 89 -1.42 -1.14 16.92
CA PHE A 89 -1.27 -0.48 18.20
C PHE A 89 -1.41 -1.46 19.39
N LEU A 90 -2.45 -2.31 19.41
CA LEU A 90 -2.67 -3.21 20.53
C LEU A 90 -1.68 -4.38 20.57
N THR A 91 -1.31 -4.96 19.44
CA THR A 91 -0.34 -6.07 19.39
C THR A 91 1.01 -5.63 19.97
N SER A 92 1.45 -4.41 19.70
CA SER A 92 2.71 -3.87 20.25
C SER A 92 2.72 -3.77 21.77
N HIS A 93 1.56 -3.65 22.43
CA HIS A 93 1.45 -3.48 23.88
C HIS A 93 1.02 -4.78 24.60
N ALA A 94 0.30 -5.66 23.90
CA ALA A 94 -0.29 -6.86 24.50
C ALA A 94 0.63 -8.09 24.41
N LEU A 95 1.36 -8.25 23.29
CA LEU A 95 2.22 -9.42 23.02
C LEU A 95 3.70 -9.17 23.32
N SER A 96 4.01 -8.40 24.36
CA SER A 96 5.40 -8.04 24.71
C SER A 96 6.29 -9.23 25.02
N ASP A 97 5.70 -10.34 25.47
CA ASP A 97 6.46 -11.50 25.93
C ASP A 97 6.79 -12.48 24.79
N PHE A 98 6.19 -12.29 23.60
CA PHE A 98 6.43 -13.09 22.39
C PHE A 98 6.94 -12.21 21.23
N ASP A 99 8.17 -11.71 21.37
CA ASP A 99 8.82 -10.79 20.41
C ASP A 99 8.72 -11.24 18.94
N PHE A 100 8.93 -12.54 18.68
CA PHE A 100 8.89 -13.08 17.33
C PHE A 100 7.49 -12.99 16.71
N LEU A 101 6.46 -13.37 17.47
CA LEU A 101 5.08 -13.36 16.99
C LEU A 101 4.58 -11.92 16.82
N ASN A 102 4.89 -11.04 17.76
CA ASN A 102 4.60 -9.61 17.67
C ASN A 102 5.24 -9.03 16.40
N ARG A 103 6.52 -9.28 16.15
CA ARG A 103 7.23 -8.80 14.96
C ARG A 103 6.57 -9.27 13.66
N ILE A 104 6.17 -10.53 13.56
CA ILE A 104 5.47 -11.05 12.37
C ILE A 104 4.14 -10.33 12.16
N ILE A 105 3.33 -10.18 13.21
CA ILE A 105 2.03 -9.50 13.13
C ILE A 105 2.22 -8.03 12.71
N GLN A 106 3.23 -7.35 13.24
CA GLN A 106 3.58 -5.98 12.86
C GLN A 106 3.93 -5.86 11.37
N ILE A 107 4.80 -6.75 10.86
CA ILE A 107 5.18 -6.78 9.44
C ILE A 107 3.96 -7.02 8.55
N ILE A 108 3.15 -8.03 8.86
CA ILE A 108 1.95 -8.37 8.08
C ILE A 108 0.97 -7.19 8.08
N THR A 109 0.74 -6.57 9.24
CA THR A 109 -0.19 -5.46 9.38
C THR A 109 0.31 -4.21 8.65
N ALA A 110 1.62 -3.93 8.70
CA ALA A 110 2.24 -2.84 7.96
C ALA A 110 2.11 -3.01 6.44
N ILE A 111 2.41 -4.20 5.92
CA ILE A 111 2.23 -4.52 4.49
C ILE A 111 0.76 -4.37 4.09
N TYR A 112 -0.16 -4.85 4.91
CA TYR A 112 -1.60 -4.71 4.68
C TYR A 112 -2.03 -3.23 4.61
N MET A 113 -1.55 -2.38 5.52
CA MET A 113 -1.82 -0.93 5.48
C MET A 113 -1.30 -0.27 4.19
N VAL A 114 -0.08 -0.62 3.75
CA VAL A 114 0.49 -0.09 2.50
C VAL A 114 -0.36 -0.47 1.29
N ILE A 115 -0.83 -1.73 1.23
CA ILE A 115 -1.71 -2.20 0.15
C ILE A 115 -3.03 -1.41 0.13
N ILE A 116 -3.65 -1.19 1.29
CA ILE A 116 -4.89 -0.39 1.37
C ILE A 116 -4.64 1.04 0.88
N LEU A 117 -3.58 1.69 1.34
CA LEU A 117 -3.22 3.04 0.91
C LEU A 117 -3.01 3.11 -0.60
N LEU A 118 -2.31 2.14 -1.18
CA LEU A 118 -2.11 2.03 -2.62
C LEU A 118 -3.45 1.88 -3.38
N GLN A 119 -4.38 1.08 -2.84
CA GLN A 119 -5.72 0.95 -3.41
C GLN A 119 -6.53 2.26 -3.30
N VAL A 120 -6.37 3.03 -2.22
CA VAL A 120 -7.00 4.35 -2.06
C VAL A 120 -6.45 5.34 -3.08
N VAL A 121 -5.13 5.46 -3.19
CA VAL A 121 -4.48 6.34 -4.19
C VAL A 121 -4.94 5.99 -5.61
N THR A 122 -4.97 4.70 -5.93
CA THR A 122 -5.44 4.23 -7.24
C THR A 122 -6.93 4.55 -7.48
N ALA A 123 -7.77 4.44 -6.45
CA ALA A 123 -9.18 4.83 -6.52
C ALA A 123 -9.35 6.32 -6.81
N ILE A 124 -8.59 7.17 -6.12
CA ILE A 124 -8.59 8.63 -6.31
C ILE A 124 -8.17 8.97 -7.74
N LEU A 125 -7.06 8.40 -8.21
CA LEU A 125 -6.57 8.61 -9.57
C LEU A 125 -7.59 8.16 -10.64
N ASN A 126 -8.32 7.07 -10.40
CA ASN A 126 -9.40 6.63 -11.27
C ASN A 126 -10.59 7.58 -11.26
N ALA A 127 -10.99 8.07 -10.08
CA ALA A 127 -12.07 9.04 -9.96
C ALA A 127 -11.72 10.35 -10.67
N LEU A 128 -10.49 10.85 -10.51
CA LEU A 128 -9.99 12.03 -11.21
C LEU A 128 -10.00 11.84 -12.74
N ASN A 129 -9.65 10.65 -13.24
CA ASN A 129 -9.73 10.37 -14.67
C ASN A 129 -11.17 10.47 -15.20
N GLU A 130 -12.12 9.90 -14.46
CA GLU A 130 -13.53 9.87 -14.87
C GLU A 130 -14.17 11.26 -14.79
N ILE A 131 -13.88 12.00 -13.72
CA ILE A 131 -14.22 13.42 -13.60
C ILE A 131 -13.69 14.19 -14.81
N TYR A 132 -12.42 14.00 -15.18
CA TYR A 132 -11.83 14.67 -16.33
C TYR A 132 -12.52 14.30 -17.65
N GLN A 133 -12.84 13.02 -17.84
CA GLN A 133 -13.53 12.51 -19.03
C GLN A 133 -14.96 13.06 -19.17
N SER A 134 -15.56 13.58 -18.10
CA SER A 134 -16.87 14.24 -18.18
C SER A 134 -16.86 15.61 -18.88
N TYR A 135 -15.69 16.23 -19.07
CA TYR A 135 -15.53 17.52 -19.74
C TYR A 135 -15.29 17.36 -21.24
N GLU A 136 -15.84 18.27 -22.06
CA GLU A 136 -15.68 18.24 -23.53
C GLU A 136 -14.22 18.34 -24.00
N VAL A 137 -13.39 19.06 -23.24
CA VAL A 137 -11.94 19.22 -23.48
C VAL A 137 -11.20 17.86 -23.50
N SER A 138 -11.73 16.85 -22.81
CA SER A 138 -11.12 15.52 -22.73
C SER A 138 -11.08 14.78 -24.07
N ARG A 139 -11.95 15.13 -25.03
CA ARG A 139 -11.98 14.53 -26.37
C ARG A 139 -10.73 14.84 -27.19
N GLY A 140 -10.14 16.01 -26.98
CA GLY A 140 -8.92 16.45 -27.68
C GLY A 140 -7.61 16.16 -26.92
N LYS A 141 -7.68 15.94 -25.59
CA LYS A 141 -6.49 15.79 -24.73
C LYS A 141 -6.71 14.70 -23.67
N PRO A 142 -6.54 13.41 -23.99
CA PRO A 142 -6.72 12.35 -23.00
C PRO A 142 -5.60 12.38 -21.95
N ILE A 143 -5.96 12.42 -20.67
CA ILE A 143 -4.97 12.41 -19.57
C ILE A 143 -4.65 11.00 -19.03
N LYS A 144 -5.22 9.95 -19.63
CA LYS A 144 -5.10 8.57 -19.16
C LYS A 144 -3.64 8.13 -19.03
N GLY A 145 -2.78 8.55 -19.96
CA GLY A 145 -1.34 8.28 -19.92
C GLY A 145 -0.66 8.86 -18.68
N TYR A 146 -0.92 10.14 -18.36
CA TYR A 146 -0.38 10.77 -17.15
C TYR A 146 -0.85 10.08 -15.86
N ILE A 147 -2.12 9.68 -15.81
CA ILE A 147 -2.68 8.95 -14.67
C ILE A 147 -2.03 7.57 -14.54
N GLN A 148 -1.71 6.90 -15.64
CA GLN A 148 -1.00 5.63 -15.63
C GLN A 148 0.44 5.79 -15.11
N VAL A 149 1.14 6.85 -15.53
CA VAL A 149 2.48 7.18 -14.99
C VAL A 149 2.40 7.45 -13.48
N ALA A 150 1.41 8.23 -13.01
CA ALA A 150 1.22 8.48 -11.59
C ALA A 150 0.95 7.20 -10.79
N LYS A 151 0.17 6.26 -11.33
CA LYS A 151 -0.02 4.93 -10.71
C LYS A 151 1.29 4.17 -10.62
N ILE A 152 2.07 4.11 -11.70
CA ILE A 152 3.37 3.41 -11.71
C ILE A 152 4.26 3.94 -10.58
N ILE A 153 4.36 5.26 -10.44
CA ILE A 153 5.12 5.89 -9.35
C ILE A 153 4.59 5.45 -7.98
N ALA A 154 3.27 5.45 -7.78
CA ALA A 154 2.67 4.99 -6.52
C ALA A 154 2.94 3.50 -6.23
N TYR A 155 2.86 2.63 -7.23
CA TYR A 155 3.22 1.22 -7.12
C TYR A 155 4.70 1.03 -6.77
N THR A 156 5.60 1.79 -7.39
CA THR A 156 7.04 1.77 -7.08
C THR A 156 7.29 2.18 -5.64
N ILE A 157 6.68 3.27 -5.16
CA ILE A 157 6.82 3.71 -3.76
C ILE A 157 6.30 2.64 -2.80
N ALA A 158 5.12 2.07 -3.07
CA ALA A 158 4.55 1.02 -2.23
C ALA A 158 5.46 -0.23 -2.18
N PHE A 159 6.02 -0.63 -3.33
CA PHE A 159 7.00 -1.71 -3.40
C PHE A 159 8.23 -1.43 -2.51
N VAL A 160 8.77 -0.22 -2.59
CA VAL A 160 9.92 0.19 -1.77
C VAL A 160 9.60 0.13 -0.27
N VAL A 161 8.43 0.62 0.12
CA VAL A 161 7.99 0.56 1.53
C VAL A 161 7.83 -0.88 1.99
N ILE A 162 7.20 -1.75 1.19
CA ILE A 162 7.02 -3.17 1.53
C ILE A 162 8.37 -3.88 1.74
N ILE A 163 9.34 -3.69 0.83
CA ILE A 163 10.67 -4.28 0.97
C ILE A 163 11.38 -3.75 2.22
N THR A 164 11.23 -2.46 2.52
CA THR A 164 11.82 -1.86 3.74
C THR A 164 11.23 -2.47 5.00
N VAL A 165 9.91 -2.67 5.05
CA VAL A 165 9.23 -3.34 6.18
C VAL A 165 9.72 -4.79 6.34
N LEU A 166 9.94 -5.51 5.24
CA LEU A 166 10.44 -6.90 5.27
C LEU A 166 11.90 -6.99 5.73
N LEU A 167 12.75 -6.07 5.29
CA LEU A 167 14.18 -6.04 5.62
C LEU A 167 14.49 -5.40 6.98
N GLY A 168 13.52 -4.71 7.57
CA GLY A 168 13.66 -3.97 8.83
C GLY A 168 13.93 -2.49 8.59
N ASP A 169 13.19 -1.65 9.32
CA ASP A 169 12.88 -0.22 9.12
C ASP A 169 14.03 0.77 8.84
N ARG A 170 15.30 0.33 8.79
CA ARG A 170 16.46 1.24 8.69
C ARG A 170 17.42 0.98 7.55
N ASN A 171 17.29 -0.14 6.84
CA ASN A 171 18.22 -0.43 5.77
C ASN A 171 17.61 -0.05 4.42
N LEU A 172 17.87 1.17 3.95
CA LEU A 172 17.62 1.57 2.55
C LEU A 172 18.81 1.24 1.64
N GLY A 173 19.87 0.60 2.16
CA GLY A 173 21.06 0.24 1.39
C GLY A 173 20.77 -0.71 0.23
N TRP A 174 19.69 -1.49 0.31
CA TRP A 174 19.24 -2.31 -0.82
C TRP A 174 18.86 -1.45 -2.03
N LEU A 175 18.32 -0.23 -1.84
CA LEU A 175 18.05 0.70 -2.94
C LEU A 175 19.32 1.13 -3.66
N ALA A 176 20.40 1.37 -2.91
CA ALA A 176 21.71 1.67 -3.49
C ALA A 176 22.23 0.48 -4.31
N GLY A 177 22.01 -0.75 -3.84
CA GLY A 177 22.29 -1.97 -4.61
C GLY A 177 21.51 -2.05 -5.92
N PHE A 178 20.19 -1.80 -5.91
CA PHE A 178 19.38 -1.75 -7.13
C PHE A 178 19.80 -0.61 -8.07
N GLY A 179 20.15 0.56 -7.53
CA GLY A 179 20.65 1.69 -8.31
C GLY A 179 22.00 1.37 -8.97
N ALA A 180 22.94 0.78 -8.23
CA ALA A 180 24.22 0.34 -8.76
C ALA A 180 24.05 -0.74 -9.83
N PHE A 181 23.19 -1.73 -9.58
CA PHE A 181 22.85 -2.76 -10.56
C PHE A 181 22.23 -2.16 -11.82
N SER A 182 21.31 -1.20 -11.69
CA SER A 182 20.73 -0.49 -12.84
C SER A 182 21.78 0.29 -13.64
N ALA A 183 22.76 0.92 -12.98
CA ALA A 183 23.84 1.63 -13.65
C ALA A 183 24.77 0.67 -14.40
N VAL A 184 25.11 -0.47 -13.79
CA VAL A 184 25.90 -1.52 -14.44
C VAL A 184 25.14 -2.12 -15.63
N LEU A 185 23.85 -2.42 -15.49
CA LEU A 185 23.02 -2.87 -16.60
C LEU A 185 22.99 -1.82 -17.72
N MET A 186 22.80 -0.55 -17.39
CA MET A 186 22.82 0.53 -18.37
C MET A 186 24.17 0.61 -19.09
N LEU A 187 25.28 0.39 -18.40
CA LEU A 187 26.62 0.38 -19.00
C LEU A 187 26.78 -0.79 -19.98
N ILE A 188 26.40 -2.01 -19.58
CA ILE A 188 26.52 -3.23 -20.41
C ILE A 188 25.60 -3.15 -21.63
N PHE A 189 24.37 -2.67 -21.45
CA PHE A 189 23.36 -2.62 -22.50
C PHE A 189 23.35 -1.30 -23.30
N LYS A 190 24.26 -0.36 -23.02
CA LYS A 190 24.30 0.95 -23.68
C LYS A 190 24.30 0.82 -25.21
N ASP A 191 25.26 0.08 -25.76
CA ASP A 191 25.44 -0.04 -27.21
C ASP A 191 24.32 -0.86 -27.87
N PRO A 192 23.86 -1.99 -27.29
CA PRO A 192 22.65 -2.67 -27.75
C PRO A 192 21.40 -1.78 -27.79
N ILE A 193 21.18 -0.93 -26.78
CA ILE A 193 20.04 0.00 -26.74
C ILE A 193 20.16 1.03 -27.86
N LEU A 194 21.35 1.60 -28.08
CA LEU A 194 21.61 2.55 -29.16
C LEU A 194 21.41 1.90 -30.55
N GLY A 195 21.90 0.67 -30.74
CA GLY A 195 21.69 -0.09 -31.96
C GLY A 195 20.21 -0.41 -32.22
N PHE A 196 19.46 -0.76 -31.18
CA PHE A 196 18.01 -1.00 -31.27
C PHE A 196 17.24 0.28 -31.63
N VAL A 197 17.52 1.38 -30.94
CA VAL A 197 16.88 2.68 -31.24
C VAL A 197 17.26 3.16 -32.64
N GLY A 198 18.52 2.99 -33.05
CA GLY A 198 18.97 3.27 -34.42
C GLY A 198 18.24 2.43 -35.46
N GLY A 199 18.06 1.12 -35.21
CA GLY A 199 17.28 0.23 -36.08
C GLY A 199 15.82 0.65 -36.22
N ILE A 200 15.16 1.00 -35.11
CA ILE A 200 13.79 1.55 -35.13
C ILE A 200 13.76 2.86 -35.93
N GLN A 201 14.71 3.76 -35.71
CA GLN A 201 14.75 5.04 -36.42
C GLN A 201 14.97 4.87 -37.93
N LEU A 202 15.90 3.99 -38.33
CA LEU A 202 16.16 3.69 -39.75
C LEU A 202 14.92 3.11 -40.43
N SER A 203 14.24 2.16 -39.76
CA SER A 203 13.03 1.52 -40.29
C SER A 203 11.82 2.46 -40.30
N ALA A 204 11.57 3.17 -39.21
CA ALA A 204 10.41 4.07 -39.08
C ALA A 204 10.50 5.26 -40.05
N ASN A 205 11.71 5.76 -40.31
CA ASN A 205 11.93 6.87 -41.23
C ASN A 205 12.30 6.42 -42.65
N ASN A 206 12.32 5.11 -42.94
CA ASN A 206 12.76 4.55 -44.23
C ASN A 206 14.11 5.14 -44.71
N MET A 207 15.06 5.36 -43.80
CA MET A 207 16.33 6.02 -44.11
C MET A 207 17.23 5.16 -45.02
N VAL A 208 17.00 3.84 -45.04
CA VAL A 208 17.73 2.87 -45.86
C VAL A 208 16.74 1.83 -46.37
N ARG A 209 16.84 1.49 -47.66
CA ARG A 209 16.01 0.50 -48.33
C ARG A 209 16.85 -0.62 -48.96
N ILE A 210 16.19 -1.74 -49.25
CA ILE A 210 16.82 -2.87 -49.94
C ILE A 210 17.25 -2.41 -51.34
N GLY A 211 18.55 -2.46 -51.61
CA GLY A 211 19.15 -2.02 -52.88
C GLY A 211 19.93 -0.69 -52.81
N ASP A 212 19.86 0.03 -51.68
CA ASP A 212 20.66 1.23 -51.47
C ASP A 212 22.14 0.87 -51.28
N TRP A 213 23.02 1.55 -52.02
CA TRP A 213 24.45 1.53 -51.75
C TRP A 213 24.75 2.49 -50.59
N ILE A 214 25.27 1.95 -49.49
CA ILE A 214 25.55 2.70 -48.27
C ILE A 214 27.07 2.85 -48.14
N GLU A 215 27.53 4.09 -47.99
CA GLU A 215 28.90 4.41 -47.61
C GLU A 215 28.86 4.94 -46.17
N MET A 216 29.50 4.21 -45.24
CA MET A 216 29.68 4.67 -43.87
C MET A 216 31.09 5.27 -43.74
N PRO A 217 31.23 6.51 -43.25
CA PRO A 217 32.54 7.08 -42.93
C PRO A 217 33.20 6.37 -41.73
#